data_AF-A0A3P5WXZ9-F1
#
_entry.id   AF-A0A3P5WXZ9-F1
#
_cell.length_a   1.000
_cell.length_b   1.000
_cell.length_c   1.000
_cell.angle_alpha   90.00
_cell.angle_beta   90.00
_cell.angle_gamma   90.00
#
_symmetry.space_group_name_H-M   'P 1'
#
loop_
_entity.id
_entity.type
_entity.pdbx_description
1 polymer ?
#
loop_
_entity_poly.entity_id
_entity_poly.type
_entity_poly.pdbx_seq_one_letter_code
_entity_poly.pdbx_strand_id
1 'polypeptide(L)'
;MLKKSIGIGLLAFAIILSGCGSTEESKPKPQPESPKTITSSDGSEWEVLKTVEGRDIIAELEQTTEETRIRDEKATKVVNQEDYKNGLFGKPSPDLAEEMTVQGIEGMVVIDAFNEVYGGYEGTANAGVTFFEWKSGGAKQSGIWIGIKNPDEKLNKLVSTLQEQVDNGEILAKYIYFYHAPHTEKEINTLTSTVFSSLDRVRRLHEKPDSVSASVSVDTITEDIEIGHDFITEDQKDILRKEFSDYKIVFEQEGKLVPTGDEPDITYPSDKTTTTPSTKGSYVVNVTDKGMTVVSAKARNYSGTGGKEEHFSAISVAYPDADKKLKVGQRVVVEYTGSISLSYPGQGRAKFVEVLPEYKPKNANLSESQVVKKAVEIADEKSTWVPAIRSIQYDEPSKVWKLSIRQGEETYELEIDDVIK
;
A
#
# COMPACT_ATOMS: atom_id res chain seq x y z
N MET A 1 27.45 19.80 -2.65
CA MET A 1 28.43 19.70 -1.56
C MET A 1 28.29 20.93 -0.67
N LEU A 2 27.71 20.77 0.52
CA LEU A 2 27.97 21.61 1.69
C LEU A 2 27.51 20.78 2.90
N LYS A 3 28.46 20.16 3.59
CA LYS A 3 28.23 19.32 4.77
C LYS A 3 28.00 20.25 5.97
N LYS A 4 26.84 20.16 6.62
CA LYS A 4 26.63 20.70 7.97
C LYS A 4 26.85 19.59 8.98
N SER A 5 27.95 19.72 9.71
CA SER A 5 28.30 18.97 10.91
C SER A 5 27.47 19.49 12.07
N ILE A 6 26.75 18.61 12.78
CA ILE A 6 26.17 18.92 14.09
C ILE A 6 26.85 18.01 15.11
N GLY A 7 27.39 18.65 16.14
CA GLY A 7 28.30 18.07 17.11
C GLY A 7 27.62 17.20 18.16
N ILE A 8 28.35 16.17 18.56
CA ILE A 8 28.06 15.26 19.66
C ILE A 8 28.45 15.96 20.96
N GLY A 9 27.45 16.33 21.75
CA GLY A 9 27.62 16.82 23.12
C GLY A 9 27.80 15.64 24.08
N LEU A 10 29.03 15.42 24.54
CA LEU A 10 29.37 14.58 25.68
C LEU A 10 28.79 15.20 26.96
N LEU A 11 27.81 14.53 27.58
CA LEU A 11 27.38 14.85 28.94
C LEU A 11 28.05 13.87 29.90
N ALA A 12 29.08 14.34 30.60
CA ALA A 12 29.74 13.64 31.69
C ALA A 12 28.86 13.73 32.95
N PHE A 13 28.37 12.59 33.44
CA PHE A 13 27.76 12.49 34.76
C PHE A 13 28.78 12.04 35.79
N ALA A 14 29.02 12.89 36.77
CA ALA A 14 29.90 12.65 37.90
C ALA A 14 29.27 11.62 38.85
N ILE A 15 30.06 10.59 39.19
CA ILE A 15 29.74 9.60 40.23
C ILE A 15 30.12 10.21 41.58
N ILE A 16 29.14 10.48 42.43
CA ILE A 16 29.36 10.77 43.85
C ILE A 16 29.03 9.50 44.63
N LEU A 17 30.08 8.89 45.19
CA LEU A 17 29.98 7.83 46.18
C LEU A 17 29.62 8.45 47.53
N SER A 18 28.53 8.00 48.13
CA SER A 18 28.20 8.28 49.53
C SER A 18 27.63 7.01 50.15
N GLY A 19 28.47 6.32 50.93
CA GLY A 19 28.05 5.23 51.78
C GLY A 19 27.55 5.74 53.12
N CYS A 20 26.36 5.29 53.52
CA CYS A 20 25.97 5.12 54.91
C CYS A 20 24.98 3.96 54.99
N GLY A 21 25.30 2.99 55.83
CA GLY A 21 24.49 1.81 56.06
C GLY A 21 23.16 2.15 56.72
N SER A 22 22.12 1.46 56.28
CA SER A 22 20.88 1.30 57.05
C SER A 22 20.29 -0.06 56.71
N THR A 23 20.14 -0.84 57.78
CA THR A 23 19.24 -1.97 58.04
C THR A 23 18.37 -2.44 56.85
N GLU A 24 18.59 -3.68 56.42
CA GLU A 24 17.66 -4.41 55.54
C GLU A 24 16.31 -4.59 56.27
N GLU A 25 15.39 -3.65 56.06
CA GLU A 25 13.96 -3.97 56.15
C GLU A 25 13.62 -4.83 54.95
N SER A 26 13.26 -6.09 55.21
CA SER A 26 12.76 -7.02 54.21
C SER A 26 11.58 -6.39 53.49
N LYS A 27 11.78 -5.95 52.25
CA LYS A 27 10.68 -5.60 51.36
C LYS A 27 9.69 -6.77 51.38
N PRO A 28 8.40 -6.55 51.69
CA PRO A 28 7.41 -7.62 51.61
C PRO A 28 7.47 -8.18 50.19
N LYS A 29 7.62 -9.52 50.08
CA LYS A 29 7.46 -10.23 48.81
C LYS A 29 6.18 -9.70 48.17
N PRO A 30 6.19 -9.31 46.87
CA PRO A 30 4.97 -8.99 46.16
C PRO A 30 3.98 -10.12 46.42
N GLN A 31 2.83 -9.81 46.99
CA GLN A 31 1.75 -10.78 47.03
C GLN A 31 1.48 -11.19 45.58
N PRO A 32 1.36 -12.49 45.27
CA PRO A 32 0.97 -12.91 43.95
C PRO A 32 -0.37 -12.23 43.64
N GLU A 33 -0.36 -11.36 42.62
CA GLU A 33 -1.58 -10.77 42.10
C GLU A 33 -2.52 -11.91 41.74
N SER A 34 -3.79 -11.79 42.12
CA SER A 34 -4.78 -12.81 41.78
C SER A 34 -4.82 -12.99 40.26
N PRO A 35 -4.96 -14.23 39.76
CA PRO A 35 -4.99 -14.48 38.31
C PRO A 35 -6.06 -13.60 37.68
N LYS A 36 -5.69 -12.88 36.62
CA LYS A 36 -6.64 -12.11 35.83
C LYS A 36 -7.53 -13.11 35.08
N THR A 37 -8.84 -12.95 35.19
CA THR A 37 -9.82 -13.79 34.48
C THR A 37 -10.60 -12.96 33.46
N ILE A 38 -11.06 -13.64 32.41
CA ILE A 38 -11.95 -13.10 31.38
C ILE A 38 -13.26 -13.88 31.46
N THR A 39 -14.38 -13.16 31.47
CA THR A 39 -15.70 -13.78 31.42
C THR A 39 -16.18 -13.80 29.97
N SER A 40 -16.40 -14.99 29.43
CA SER A 40 -16.97 -15.16 28.09
C SER A 40 -18.47 -14.83 28.08
N SER A 41 -19.05 -14.69 26.89
CA SER A 41 -20.48 -14.36 26.71
C SER A 41 -21.45 -15.39 27.33
N ASP A 42 -21.01 -16.63 27.53
CA ASP A 42 -21.78 -17.70 28.18
C ASP A 42 -21.62 -17.72 29.72
N GLY A 43 -20.81 -16.81 30.27
CA GLY A 43 -20.50 -16.72 31.69
C GLY A 43 -19.35 -17.60 32.16
N SER A 44 -18.70 -18.37 31.27
CA SER A 44 -17.49 -19.12 31.61
C SER A 44 -16.33 -18.19 31.93
N GLU A 45 -15.53 -18.55 32.94
CA GLU A 45 -14.32 -17.82 33.33
C GLU A 45 -13.10 -18.49 32.70
N TRP A 46 -12.27 -17.69 32.03
CA TRP A 46 -11.03 -18.09 31.39
C TRP A 46 -9.85 -17.40 32.05
N GLU A 47 -8.82 -18.17 32.38
CA GLU A 47 -7.60 -17.64 32.99
C GLU A 47 -6.72 -16.94 31.95
N VAL A 48 -6.24 -15.75 32.29
CA VAL A 48 -5.16 -15.09 31.53
C VAL A 48 -3.83 -15.68 31.99
N LEU A 49 -3.17 -16.40 31.09
CA LEU A 49 -1.90 -17.08 31.38
C LEU A 49 -0.75 -16.09 31.52
N LYS A 50 -0.70 -15.09 30.63
CA LYS A 50 0.28 -14.01 30.63
C LYS A 50 -0.20 -12.86 29.74
N THR A 51 0.46 -11.70 29.86
CA THR A 51 0.25 -10.59 28.92
C THR A 51 1.48 -10.44 28.03
N VAL A 52 1.28 -10.46 26.71
CA VAL A 52 2.35 -10.25 25.72
C VAL A 52 1.98 -9.06 24.86
N GLU A 53 2.85 -8.03 24.87
CA GLU A 53 2.63 -6.78 24.12
C GLU A 53 1.28 -6.09 24.44
N GLY A 54 0.80 -6.23 25.68
CA GLY A 54 -0.49 -5.67 26.10
C GLY A 54 -1.70 -6.54 25.76
N ARG A 55 -1.49 -7.73 25.16
CA ARG A 55 -2.54 -8.69 24.83
C ARG A 55 -2.57 -9.82 25.86
N ASP A 56 -3.76 -10.10 26.38
CA ASP A 56 -3.97 -11.18 27.35
C ASP A 56 -3.99 -12.53 26.63
N ILE A 57 -2.98 -13.35 26.90
CA ILE A 57 -2.86 -14.71 26.35
C ILE A 57 -3.78 -15.64 27.14
N ILE A 58 -4.67 -16.34 26.42
CA ILE A 58 -5.73 -17.18 26.99
C ILE A 58 -5.55 -18.67 26.69
N ALA A 59 -4.62 -19.00 25.79
CA ALA A 59 -4.18 -20.37 25.56
C ALA A 59 -2.76 -20.36 24.96
N GLU A 60 -2.03 -21.46 25.16
CA GLU A 60 -0.67 -21.64 24.63
C GLU A 60 -0.50 -23.06 24.10
N LEU A 61 0.39 -23.19 23.12
CA LEU A 61 0.92 -24.47 22.69
C LEU A 61 2.25 -24.72 23.41
N GLU A 62 2.52 -25.97 23.76
CA GLU A 62 3.78 -26.39 24.34
C GLU A 62 4.67 -27.00 23.25
N GLN A 63 5.94 -26.58 23.15
CA GLN A 63 6.90 -27.23 22.26
C GLN A 63 7.39 -28.54 22.91
N THR A 64 6.73 -29.65 22.60
CA THR A 64 6.96 -30.97 23.23
C THR A 64 8.00 -31.84 22.50
N THR A 65 8.36 -31.47 21.27
CA THR A 65 9.37 -32.17 20.45
C THR A 65 10.42 -31.19 19.94
N GLU A 66 11.68 -31.63 19.90
CA GLU A 66 12.77 -30.94 19.20
C GLU A 66 12.97 -31.44 17.76
N GLU A 67 12.32 -32.55 17.39
CA GLU A 67 12.43 -33.14 16.05
C GLU A 67 11.49 -32.41 15.08
N THR A 68 12.02 -31.41 14.37
CA THR A 68 11.24 -30.52 13.47
C THR A 68 11.49 -30.77 11.99
N ARG A 69 12.04 -31.94 11.63
CA ARG A 69 12.47 -32.24 10.25
C ARG A 69 11.37 -32.03 9.21
N ILE A 70 10.13 -32.35 9.54
CA ILE A 70 8.98 -32.14 8.63
C ILE A 70 8.81 -30.65 8.33
N ARG A 71 8.83 -29.80 9.37
CA ARG A 71 8.78 -28.33 9.23
C ARG A 71 10.00 -27.80 8.47
N ASP A 72 11.20 -28.28 8.77
CA ASP A 72 12.44 -27.80 8.15
C ASP A 72 12.55 -28.14 6.66
N GLU A 73 12.04 -29.30 6.26
CA GLU A 73 11.93 -29.68 4.84
C GLU A 73 10.92 -28.78 4.10
N LYS A 74 9.78 -28.45 4.72
CA LYS A 74 8.81 -27.48 4.18
C LYS A 74 9.43 -26.07 4.08
N ALA A 75 10.15 -25.62 5.12
CA ALA A 75 10.82 -24.32 5.15
C ALA A 75 11.86 -24.17 4.04
N THR A 76 12.64 -25.23 3.81
CA THR A 76 13.62 -25.28 2.72
C THR A 76 12.95 -25.10 1.36
N LYS A 77 11.74 -25.63 1.16
CA LYS A 77 10.99 -25.43 -0.09
C LYS A 77 10.54 -23.98 -0.26
N VAL A 78 10.04 -23.35 0.79
CA VAL A 78 9.59 -21.93 0.77
C VAL A 78 10.72 -21.01 0.30
N VAL A 79 11.89 -21.09 0.93
CA VAL A 79 13.05 -20.23 0.57
C VAL A 79 13.69 -20.59 -0.77
N ASN A 80 13.33 -21.73 -1.35
CA ASN A 80 13.83 -22.16 -2.66
C ASN A 80 12.93 -21.75 -3.82
N GLN A 81 11.73 -21.23 -3.57
CA GLN A 81 10.83 -20.72 -4.59
C GLN A 81 11.47 -19.56 -5.37
N GLU A 82 11.15 -19.47 -6.66
CA GLU A 82 11.68 -18.41 -7.54
C GLU A 82 11.24 -17.03 -7.06
N ASP A 83 9.99 -16.89 -6.60
CA ASP A 83 9.46 -15.61 -6.10
C ASP A 83 10.27 -15.06 -4.92
N TYR A 84 10.65 -15.92 -3.97
CA TYR A 84 11.55 -15.53 -2.88
C TYR A 84 12.93 -15.13 -3.42
N LYS A 85 13.56 -15.98 -4.26
CA LYS A 85 14.91 -15.73 -4.80
C LYS A 85 15.01 -14.47 -5.66
N ASN A 86 13.95 -14.17 -6.40
CA ASN A 86 13.83 -13.00 -7.26
C ASN A 86 13.47 -11.73 -6.46
N GLY A 87 13.25 -11.86 -5.15
CA GLY A 87 12.98 -10.75 -4.25
C GLY A 87 11.58 -10.16 -4.38
N LEU A 88 10.60 -10.96 -4.81
CA LEU A 88 9.20 -10.53 -4.93
C LEU A 88 8.64 -10.04 -3.59
N PHE A 89 9.05 -10.68 -2.49
CA PHE A 89 8.65 -10.35 -1.12
C PHE A 89 9.65 -9.41 -0.42
N GLY A 90 10.56 -8.79 -1.17
CA GLY A 90 11.68 -8.02 -0.65
C GLY A 90 13.01 -8.76 -0.79
N LYS A 91 14.10 -8.10 -0.39
CA LYS A 91 15.45 -8.66 -0.54
C LYS A 91 15.58 -9.93 0.33
N PRO A 92 15.98 -11.08 -0.25
CA PRO A 92 16.23 -12.30 0.52
C PRO A 92 17.13 -12.07 1.73
N SER A 93 16.66 -12.50 2.90
CA SER A 93 17.37 -12.37 4.18
C SER A 93 16.94 -13.50 5.12
N PRO A 94 17.72 -13.83 6.17
CA PRO A 94 17.30 -14.81 7.16
C PRO A 94 15.97 -14.46 7.85
N ASP A 95 15.75 -13.19 8.15
CA ASP A 95 14.50 -12.72 8.78
C ASP A 95 13.31 -12.91 7.82
N LEU A 96 13.44 -12.50 6.56
CA LEU A 96 12.39 -12.68 5.56
C LEU A 96 12.14 -14.18 5.27
N ALA A 97 13.19 -15.00 5.25
CA ALA A 97 13.05 -16.44 5.11
C ALA A 97 12.21 -17.04 6.25
N GLU A 98 12.46 -16.61 7.49
CA GLU A 98 11.69 -17.08 8.64
C GLU A 98 10.24 -16.58 8.57
N GLU A 99 10.01 -15.32 8.22
CA GLU A 99 8.66 -14.74 8.08
C GLU A 99 7.84 -15.48 7.01
N MET A 100 8.43 -15.70 5.83
CA MET A 100 7.79 -16.47 4.76
C MET A 100 7.53 -17.92 5.17
N THR A 101 8.43 -18.51 5.98
CA THR A 101 8.25 -19.86 6.51
C THR A 101 7.08 -19.90 7.49
N VAL A 102 7.03 -18.96 8.44
CA VAL A 102 5.93 -18.84 9.41
C VAL A 102 4.60 -18.64 8.69
N GLN A 103 4.55 -17.77 7.69
CA GLN A 103 3.32 -17.56 6.91
C GLN A 103 2.92 -18.81 6.11
N GLY A 104 3.88 -19.44 5.42
CA GLY A 104 3.63 -20.55 4.51
C GLY A 104 3.41 -21.91 5.18
N ILE A 105 3.77 -22.06 6.46
CA ILE A 105 3.63 -23.31 7.21
C ILE A 105 2.71 -23.10 8.41
N GLU A 106 3.19 -22.43 9.47
CA GLU A 106 2.43 -22.22 10.71
C GLU A 106 1.12 -21.49 10.43
N GLY A 107 1.15 -20.42 9.63
CA GLY A 107 -0.01 -19.63 9.26
C GLY A 107 -1.08 -20.42 8.55
N MET A 108 -0.70 -21.21 7.53
CA MET A 108 -1.64 -22.05 6.78
C MET A 108 -2.30 -23.10 7.66
N VAL A 109 -1.51 -23.82 8.47
CA VAL A 109 -2.03 -24.87 9.38
C VAL A 109 -2.98 -24.27 10.42
N VAL A 110 -2.64 -23.11 11.00
CA VAL A 110 -3.49 -22.41 11.96
C VAL A 110 -4.80 -21.97 11.33
N ILE A 111 -4.76 -21.34 10.15
CA ILE A 111 -5.96 -20.85 9.47
C ILE A 111 -6.88 -22.02 9.09
N ASP A 112 -6.33 -23.12 8.58
CA ASP A 112 -7.10 -24.31 8.23
C ASP A 112 -7.77 -24.94 9.47
N ALA A 113 -7.02 -25.13 10.55
CA ALA A 113 -7.56 -25.66 11.80
C ALA A 113 -8.63 -24.74 12.41
N PHE A 114 -8.40 -23.43 12.37
CA PHE A 114 -9.35 -22.45 12.89
C PHE A 114 -10.65 -22.47 12.09
N ASN A 115 -10.56 -22.48 10.75
CA ASN A 115 -11.71 -22.63 9.86
C ASN A 115 -12.44 -23.97 10.10
N GLU A 116 -11.73 -25.09 10.21
CA GLU A 116 -12.38 -26.38 10.47
C GLU A 116 -13.16 -26.38 11.79
N VAL A 117 -12.55 -25.86 12.86
CA VAL A 117 -13.14 -25.87 14.21
C VAL A 117 -14.31 -24.90 14.34
N TYR A 118 -14.25 -23.73 13.68
CA TYR A 118 -15.26 -22.68 13.82
C TYR A 118 -16.32 -22.66 12.72
N GLY A 119 -16.19 -23.48 11.67
CA GLY A 119 -17.21 -23.63 10.63
C GLY A 119 -16.96 -22.78 9.38
N GLY A 120 -15.70 -22.68 8.96
CA GLY A 120 -15.24 -21.94 7.79
C GLY A 120 -15.01 -20.46 8.08
N TYR A 121 -14.80 -19.70 7.00
CA TYR A 121 -14.47 -18.27 7.05
C TYR A 121 -15.50 -17.43 7.80
N GLU A 122 -16.80 -17.70 7.61
CA GLU A 122 -17.83 -16.96 8.35
C GLU A 122 -17.76 -17.28 9.86
N GLY A 123 -17.49 -18.53 10.22
CA GLY A 123 -17.36 -18.96 11.61
C GLY A 123 -16.19 -18.28 12.32
N THR A 124 -15.03 -18.24 11.67
CA THR A 124 -13.82 -17.59 12.20
C THR A 124 -13.99 -16.08 12.30
N ALA A 125 -14.53 -15.43 11.28
CA ALA A 125 -14.80 -14.00 11.30
C ALA A 125 -15.81 -13.56 12.37
N ASN A 126 -16.75 -14.44 12.76
CA ASN A 126 -17.66 -14.21 13.88
C ASN A 126 -17.02 -14.46 15.26
N ALA A 127 -15.99 -15.30 15.33
CA ALA A 127 -15.38 -15.70 16.61
C ALA A 127 -14.30 -14.73 17.08
N GLY A 128 -13.60 -14.10 16.14
CA GLY A 128 -12.35 -13.44 16.45
C GLY A 128 -11.67 -12.75 15.27
N VAL A 129 -10.37 -12.54 15.39
CA VAL A 129 -9.50 -11.94 14.36
C VAL A 129 -8.22 -12.76 14.21
N THR A 130 -7.64 -12.76 13.01
CA THR A 130 -6.31 -13.32 12.77
C THR A 130 -5.42 -12.34 12.03
N PHE A 131 -4.17 -12.22 12.45
CA PHE A 131 -3.18 -11.41 11.72
C PHE A 131 -1.77 -11.93 11.96
N PHE A 132 -0.84 -11.47 11.12
CA PHE A 132 0.59 -11.70 11.28
C PHE A 132 1.26 -10.44 11.80
N GLU A 133 2.21 -10.60 12.73
CA GLU A 133 3.14 -9.54 13.12
C GLU A 133 4.57 -10.02 12.87
N TRP A 134 5.42 -9.10 12.47
CA TRP A 134 6.80 -9.39 12.07
C TRP A 134 7.77 -8.44 12.76
N LYS A 135 8.92 -8.94 13.19
CA LYS A 135 10.02 -8.10 13.68
C LYS A 135 10.54 -7.15 12.61
N SER A 136 10.55 -7.55 11.33
CA SER A 136 10.89 -6.67 10.21
C SER A 136 9.95 -5.46 10.11
N GLY A 137 8.70 -5.62 10.54
CA GLY A 137 7.66 -4.58 10.64
C GLY A 137 7.67 -3.81 11.96
N GLY A 138 8.61 -4.08 12.87
CA GLY A 138 8.75 -3.38 14.15
C GLY A 138 8.04 -4.02 15.34
N ALA A 139 7.37 -5.17 15.17
CA ALA A 139 6.84 -5.95 16.29
C ALA A 139 7.98 -6.48 17.19
N LYS A 140 7.74 -6.74 18.47
CA LYS A 140 8.81 -7.29 19.33
C LYS A 140 9.01 -8.78 19.09
N GLN A 141 8.00 -9.46 18.55
CA GLN A 141 8.07 -10.85 18.15
C GLN A 141 7.32 -11.10 16.84
N SER A 142 7.77 -12.12 16.10
CA SER A 142 7.13 -12.57 14.87
C SER A 142 6.14 -13.69 15.19
N GLY A 143 5.02 -13.75 14.47
CA GLY A 143 4.08 -14.86 14.59
C GLY A 143 2.70 -14.58 14.02
N ILE A 144 1.87 -15.61 14.07
CA ILE A 144 0.44 -15.54 13.83
C ILE A 144 -0.30 -15.38 15.15
N TRP A 145 -1.18 -14.39 15.20
CA TRP A 145 -2.01 -14.08 16.35
C TRP A 145 -3.46 -14.46 16.05
N ILE A 146 -4.06 -15.22 16.96
CA ILE A 146 -5.44 -15.68 16.92
C ILE A 146 -6.15 -15.02 18.11
N GLY A 147 -6.90 -13.98 17.81
CA GLY A 147 -7.71 -13.26 18.79
C GLY A 147 -9.08 -13.89 18.88
N ILE A 148 -9.50 -14.35 20.05
CA ILE A 148 -10.85 -14.86 20.28
C ILE A 148 -11.60 -13.90 21.21
N LYS A 149 -12.74 -13.38 20.76
CA LYS A 149 -13.52 -12.43 21.55
C LYS A 149 -14.27 -13.11 22.71
N ASN A 150 -14.91 -14.23 22.40
CA ASN A 150 -15.68 -15.01 23.38
C ASN A 150 -15.13 -16.44 23.39
N PRO A 151 -14.12 -16.74 24.22
CA PRO A 151 -13.56 -18.09 24.26
C PRO A 151 -14.60 -19.10 24.73
N ASP A 152 -14.60 -20.26 24.09
CA ASP A 152 -15.53 -21.36 24.33
C ASP A 152 -14.80 -22.72 24.18
N GLU A 153 -15.54 -23.83 24.27
CA GLU A 153 -14.96 -25.17 24.12
C GLU A 153 -14.27 -25.39 22.75
N LYS A 154 -14.61 -24.61 21.72
CA LYS A 154 -13.94 -24.71 20.42
C LYS A 154 -12.53 -24.18 20.47
N LEU A 155 -12.21 -23.20 21.33
CA LEU A 155 -10.82 -22.79 21.55
C LEU A 155 -9.98 -23.97 22.05
N ASN A 156 -10.49 -24.73 23.02
CA ASN A 156 -9.78 -25.92 23.53
C ASN A 156 -9.59 -26.97 22.42
N LYS A 157 -10.60 -27.17 21.58
CA LYS A 157 -10.49 -28.06 20.41
C LYS A 157 -9.42 -27.58 19.43
N LEU A 158 -9.40 -26.28 19.10
CA LEU A 158 -8.41 -25.68 18.21
C LEU A 158 -6.98 -25.85 18.75
N VAL A 159 -6.77 -25.54 20.03
CA VAL A 159 -5.48 -25.70 20.70
C VAL A 159 -5.05 -27.17 20.67
N SER A 160 -5.96 -28.10 20.96
CA SER A 160 -5.65 -29.55 20.91
C SER A 160 -5.27 -30.02 19.51
N THR A 161 -6.00 -29.57 18.47
CA THR A 161 -5.70 -29.89 17.08
C THR A 161 -4.33 -29.36 16.66
N LEU A 162 -3.98 -28.15 17.06
CA LEU A 162 -2.67 -27.56 16.75
C LEU A 162 -1.54 -28.15 17.58
N GLN A 163 -1.82 -28.57 18.83
CA GLN A 163 -0.85 -29.25 19.67
C GLN A 163 -0.40 -30.57 19.06
N GLU A 164 -1.31 -31.34 18.45
CA GLU A 164 -0.94 -32.56 17.71
C GLU A 164 0.06 -32.27 16.57
N GLN A 165 -0.11 -31.15 15.87
CA GLN A 165 0.80 -30.72 14.81
C GLN A 165 2.17 -30.29 15.37
N VAL A 166 2.18 -29.64 16.54
CA VAL A 166 3.43 -29.31 17.25
C VAL A 166 4.14 -30.58 17.71
N ASP A 167 3.42 -31.53 18.33
CA ASP A 167 3.95 -32.80 18.84
C ASP A 167 4.58 -33.64 17.72
N ASN A 168 4.01 -33.57 16.51
CA ASN A 168 4.51 -34.24 15.32
C ASN A 168 5.68 -33.48 14.64
N GLY A 169 6.09 -32.31 15.15
CA GLY A 169 7.17 -31.51 14.59
C GLY A 169 6.82 -30.86 13.26
N GLU A 170 5.52 -30.66 12.97
CA GLU A 170 5.05 -30.07 11.72
C GLU A 170 5.03 -28.54 11.73
N ILE A 171 4.88 -27.96 12.92
CA ILE A 171 4.82 -26.52 13.19
C ILE A 171 5.53 -26.20 14.50
N LEU A 172 5.88 -24.93 14.71
CA LEU A 172 6.54 -24.46 15.94
C LEU A 172 5.59 -23.65 16.83
N ALA A 173 5.47 -24.05 18.10
CA ALA A 173 4.57 -23.40 19.06
C ALA A 173 4.89 -21.92 19.30
N LYS A 174 6.19 -21.56 19.29
CA LYS A 174 6.68 -20.19 19.58
C LYS A 174 6.19 -19.09 18.62
N TYR A 175 5.53 -19.44 17.51
CA TYR A 175 5.01 -18.47 16.55
C TYR A 175 3.49 -18.33 16.57
N ILE A 176 2.81 -19.03 17.48
CA ILE A 176 1.35 -19.12 17.50
C ILE A 176 0.85 -18.56 18.84
N TYR A 177 0.01 -17.53 18.78
CA TYR A 177 -0.45 -16.82 19.97
C TYR A 177 -1.98 -16.80 20.02
N PHE A 178 -2.57 -17.32 21.08
CA PHE A 178 -4.01 -17.20 21.34
C PHE A 178 -4.25 -16.12 22.39
N TYR A 179 -4.94 -15.06 22.00
CA TYR A 179 -5.19 -13.94 22.89
C TYR A 179 -6.67 -13.58 22.92
N HIS A 180 -7.08 -12.88 23.97
CA HIS A 180 -8.43 -12.34 24.05
C HIS A 180 -8.55 -11.06 23.22
N ALA A 181 -9.40 -11.09 22.19
CA ALA A 181 -9.63 -9.96 21.32
C ALA A 181 -10.81 -9.10 21.81
N PRO A 182 -10.73 -7.76 21.74
CA PRO A 182 -11.88 -6.91 22.07
C PRO A 182 -13.00 -6.99 21.01
N HIS A 183 -12.65 -7.42 19.79
CA HIS A 183 -13.52 -7.40 18.62
C HIS A 183 -13.27 -8.60 17.70
N THR A 184 -14.17 -8.78 16.74
CA THR A 184 -14.08 -9.82 15.70
C THR A 184 -13.86 -9.21 14.33
N GLU A 185 -13.41 -10.00 13.36
CA GLU A 185 -13.21 -9.56 11.98
C GLU A 185 -14.54 -9.07 11.37
N LYS A 186 -15.66 -9.70 11.73
CA LYS A 186 -16.98 -9.25 11.31
C LYS A 186 -17.34 -7.87 11.87
N GLU A 187 -17.00 -7.58 13.12
CA GLU A 187 -17.23 -6.27 13.72
C GLU A 187 -16.37 -5.20 13.03
N ILE A 188 -15.10 -5.51 12.76
CA ILE A 188 -14.19 -4.64 11.99
C ILE A 188 -14.72 -4.37 10.58
N ASN A 189 -15.18 -5.40 9.87
CA ASN A 189 -15.77 -5.26 8.54
C ASN A 189 -17.07 -4.44 8.57
N THR A 190 -17.87 -4.59 9.63
CA THR A 190 -19.10 -3.82 9.85
C THR A 190 -18.78 -2.35 10.12
N LEU A 191 -17.78 -2.07 10.97
CA LEU A 191 -17.30 -0.71 11.25
C LEU A 191 -16.76 -0.06 9.98
N THR A 192 -15.88 -0.75 9.24
CA THR A 192 -15.33 -0.30 7.95
C THR A 192 -16.45 0.08 6.97
N SER A 193 -17.46 -0.79 6.82
CA SER A 193 -18.60 -0.54 5.92
C SER A 193 -19.46 0.65 6.38
N THR A 194 -19.60 0.83 7.69
CA THR A 194 -20.35 1.95 8.28
C THR A 194 -19.63 3.27 8.05
N VAL A 195 -18.32 3.32 8.32
CA VAL A 195 -17.47 4.49 8.04
C VAL A 195 -17.49 4.82 6.55
N PHE A 196 -17.33 3.82 5.68
CA PHE A 196 -17.40 4.02 4.23
C PHE A 196 -18.76 4.60 3.79
N SER A 197 -19.86 4.12 4.36
CA SER A 197 -21.19 4.66 4.08
C SER A 197 -21.31 6.13 4.50
N SER A 198 -20.68 6.52 5.62
CA SER A 198 -20.63 7.91 6.09
C SER A 198 -19.77 8.79 5.19
N LEU A 199 -18.62 8.29 4.73
CA LEU A 199 -17.79 8.98 3.74
C LEU A 199 -18.48 9.14 2.39
N ASP A 200 -19.25 8.14 1.93
CA ASP A 200 -19.99 8.26 0.68
C ASP A 200 -21.06 9.37 0.77
N ARG A 201 -21.65 9.62 1.95
CA ARG A 201 -22.52 10.80 2.15
C ARG A 201 -21.74 12.11 1.97
N VAL A 202 -20.55 12.21 2.58
CA VAL A 202 -19.69 13.40 2.42
C VAL A 202 -19.29 13.57 0.96
N ARG A 203 -18.93 12.48 0.27
CA ARG A 203 -18.55 12.44 -1.15
C ARG A 203 -19.66 12.97 -2.05
N ARG A 204 -20.91 12.52 -1.85
CA ARG A 204 -22.07 12.94 -2.64
C ARG A 204 -22.42 14.42 -2.46
N LEU A 205 -22.00 15.04 -1.36
CA LEU A 205 -22.16 16.47 -1.11
C LEU A 205 -21.05 17.32 -1.75
N HIS A 206 -19.96 16.70 -2.22
CA HIS A 206 -18.93 17.40 -2.96
C HIS A 206 -19.46 17.89 -4.32
N GLU A 207 -19.02 19.07 -4.78
CA GLU A 207 -19.46 19.66 -6.05
C GLU A 207 -19.14 18.79 -7.27
N LYS A 208 -18.07 18.01 -7.17
CA LYS A 208 -17.58 17.06 -8.18
C LYS A 208 -17.49 15.66 -7.58
N PRO A 209 -18.62 14.99 -7.28
CA PRO A 209 -18.62 13.74 -6.52
C PRO A 209 -17.92 12.59 -7.26
N ASP A 210 -17.86 12.67 -8.59
CA ASP A 210 -17.20 11.67 -9.44
C ASP A 210 -15.71 11.94 -9.63
N SER A 211 -15.18 13.06 -9.13
CA SER A 211 -13.76 13.44 -9.24
C SER A 211 -12.99 13.31 -7.93
N VAL A 212 -13.60 12.74 -6.90
CA VAL A 212 -13.01 12.58 -5.56
C VAL A 212 -12.89 11.11 -5.16
N SER A 213 -12.01 10.81 -4.21
CA SER A 213 -11.82 9.47 -3.68
C SER A 213 -11.60 9.50 -2.16
N ALA A 214 -12.05 8.43 -1.51
CA ALA A 214 -11.65 8.11 -0.16
C ALA A 214 -11.32 6.62 -0.06
N SER A 215 -10.45 6.29 0.88
CA SER A 215 -10.19 4.94 1.35
C SER A 215 -10.54 4.85 2.83
N VAL A 216 -10.93 3.67 3.28
CA VAL A 216 -11.15 3.37 4.70
C VAL A 216 -10.40 2.10 5.01
N SER A 217 -9.62 2.14 6.07
CA SER A 217 -9.09 0.97 6.75
C SER A 217 -9.44 1.08 8.23
N VAL A 218 -9.66 -0.06 8.88
CA VAL A 218 -9.80 -0.13 10.33
C VAL A 218 -8.72 -1.10 10.80
N ASP A 219 -7.85 -0.62 11.69
CA ASP A 219 -6.75 -1.43 12.20
C ASP A 219 -7.29 -2.61 13.02
N THR A 220 -6.92 -3.84 12.62
CA THR A 220 -7.39 -5.07 13.25
C THR A 220 -6.94 -5.22 14.70
N ILE A 221 -5.95 -4.48 15.16
CA ILE A 221 -5.41 -4.56 16.51
C ILE A 221 -5.99 -3.46 17.39
N THR A 222 -6.01 -2.22 16.92
CA THR A 222 -6.36 -1.03 17.71
C THR A 222 -7.78 -0.52 17.48
N GLU A 223 -8.46 -0.98 16.43
CA GLU A 223 -9.72 -0.42 15.92
C GLU A 223 -9.62 1.04 15.48
N ASP A 224 -8.39 1.57 15.34
CA ASP A 224 -8.17 2.92 14.80
C ASP A 224 -8.71 2.97 13.36
N ILE A 225 -9.53 3.98 13.07
CA ILE A 225 -10.08 4.22 11.74
C ILE A 225 -9.09 5.09 10.96
N GLU A 226 -8.61 4.60 9.83
CA GLU A 226 -7.75 5.33 8.90
C GLU A 226 -8.54 5.72 7.64
N ILE A 227 -8.54 7.01 7.33
CA ILE A 227 -9.26 7.57 6.19
C ILE A 227 -8.27 8.30 5.28
N GLY A 228 -7.93 7.69 4.16
CA GLY A 228 -7.25 8.37 3.05
C GLY A 228 -8.25 9.15 2.22
N HIS A 229 -7.94 10.40 1.86
CA HIS A 229 -8.88 11.24 1.10
C HIS A 229 -8.23 12.34 0.28
N ASP A 230 -8.97 12.88 -0.68
CA ASP A 230 -8.57 14.08 -1.44
C ASP A 230 -9.62 15.19 -1.49
N PHE A 231 -10.63 15.16 -0.62
CA PHE A 231 -11.71 16.16 -0.67
C PHE A 231 -12.34 16.54 0.67
N ILE A 232 -12.02 15.83 1.76
CA ILE A 232 -12.62 16.07 3.08
C ILE A 232 -12.01 17.33 3.70
N THR A 233 -12.87 18.29 4.04
CA THR A 233 -12.54 19.53 4.75
C THR A 233 -12.40 19.30 6.26
N GLU A 234 -11.79 20.23 7.00
CA GLU A 234 -11.65 20.10 8.46
C GLU A 234 -13.01 20.01 9.18
N ASP A 235 -14.01 20.81 8.76
CA ASP A 235 -15.36 20.74 9.34
C ASP A 235 -16.00 19.35 9.13
N GLN A 236 -15.79 18.74 7.97
CA GLN A 236 -16.27 17.39 7.69
C GLN A 236 -15.50 16.33 8.49
N LYS A 237 -14.20 16.53 8.74
CA LYS A 237 -13.42 15.65 9.64
C LYS A 237 -13.98 15.69 11.05
N ASP A 238 -14.38 16.87 11.54
CA ASP A 238 -14.96 17.02 12.89
C ASP A 238 -16.34 16.36 13.00
N ILE A 239 -17.17 16.43 11.94
CA ILE A 239 -18.43 15.68 11.88
C ILE A 239 -18.18 14.18 11.98
N LEU A 240 -17.22 13.65 11.21
CA LEU A 240 -16.87 12.22 11.22
C LEU A 240 -16.31 11.78 12.59
N ARG A 241 -15.40 12.57 13.19
CA ARG A 241 -14.90 12.32 14.56
C ARG A 241 -16.01 12.29 15.58
N LYS A 242 -17.03 13.13 15.44
CA LYS A 242 -18.20 13.13 16.32
C LYS A 242 -19.11 11.93 16.09
N GLU A 243 -19.28 11.50 14.83
CA GLU A 243 -20.10 10.34 14.48
C GLU A 243 -19.49 9.03 15.01
N PHE A 244 -18.16 8.92 15.00
CA PHE A 244 -17.41 7.76 15.51
C PHE A 244 -16.59 8.11 16.75
N SER A 245 -17.21 8.78 17.74
CA SER A 245 -16.52 9.32 18.92
C SER A 245 -15.85 8.28 19.82
N ASP A 246 -16.27 7.02 19.70
CA ASP A 246 -15.72 5.89 20.45
C ASP A 246 -14.41 5.38 19.84
N TYR A 247 -14.07 5.83 18.63
CA TYR A 247 -12.90 5.41 17.88
C TYR A 247 -11.96 6.58 17.63
N LYS A 248 -10.66 6.29 17.62
CA LYS A 248 -9.67 7.24 17.11
C LYS A 248 -9.73 7.21 15.58
N ILE A 249 -9.80 8.39 14.97
CA ILE A 249 -9.77 8.54 13.52
C ILE A 249 -8.52 9.29 13.08
N VAL A 250 -7.79 8.71 12.14
CA VAL A 250 -6.64 9.31 11.46
C VAL A 250 -7.04 9.66 10.04
N PHE A 251 -6.80 10.90 9.63
CA PHE A 251 -7.04 11.36 8.25
C PHE A 251 -5.70 11.54 7.54
N GLU A 252 -5.55 10.91 6.38
CA GLU A 252 -4.42 11.12 5.49
C GLU A 252 -4.90 11.81 4.22
N GLN A 253 -4.30 12.96 3.90
CA GLN A 253 -4.57 13.64 2.64
C GLN A 253 -3.71 13.04 1.54
N GLU A 254 -4.35 12.37 0.58
CA GLU A 254 -3.70 11.76 -0.58
C GLU A 254 -3.47 12.81 -1.66
N GLY A 255 -2.30 13.45 -1.69
CA GLY A 255 -1.97 14.47 -2.69
C GLY A 255 -2.69 15.81 -2.44
N LYS A 256 -3.03 16.53 -3.50
CA LYS A 256 -3.80 17.77 -3.45
C LYS A 256 -5.28 17.51 -3.26
N LEU A 257 -5.97 18.46 -2.63
CA LEU A 257 -7.42 18.46 -2.61
C LEU A 257 -7.97 18.67 -4.02
N VAL A 258 -9.11 18.04 -4.31
CA VAL A 258 -9.83 18.22 -5.56
C VAL A 258 -10.33 19.67 -5.64
N PRO A 259 -10.02 20.42 -6.72
CA PRO A 259 -10.39 21.82 -6.85
C PRO A 259 -11.92 22.04 -6.79
N THR A 260 -12.33 23.04 -6.01
CA THR A 260 -13.74 23.42 -5.81
C THR A 260 -14.07 24.75 -6.51
N GLY A 261 -15.33 24.97 -6.84
CA GLY A 261 -15.80 26.17 -7.56
C GLY A 261 -15.01 26.42 -8.85
N ASP A 262 -14.48 27.63 -8.97
CA ASP A 262 -13.68 28.10 -10.10
C ASP A 262 -12.17 27.81 -9.97
N GLU A 263 -11.75 27.07 -8.94
CA GLU A 263 -10.35 26.70 -8.80
C GLU A 263 -9.88 25.85 -9.99
N PRO A 264 -8.75 26.20 -10.62
CA PRO A 264 -8.28 25.49 -11.80
C PRO A 264 -7.76 24.10 -11.43
N ASP A 265 -8.25 23.09 -12.15
CA ASP A 265 -7.73 21.72 -12.12
C ASP A 265 -6.54 21.50 -13.05
N ILE A 266 -6.13 22.55 -13.77
CA ILE A 266 -5.01 22.52 -14.69
C ILE A 266 -4.08 23.71 -14.47
N THR A 267 -2.78 23.48 -14.49
CA THR A 267 -1.77 24.54 -14.53
C THR A 267 -0.93 24.48 -15.78
N TYR A 268 -0.55 25.65 -16.26
CA TYR A 268 0.38 25.83 -17.37
C TYR A 268 1.72 26.36 -16.86
N PRO A 269 2.83 26.02 -17.53
CA PRO A 269 4.12 26.54 -17.14
C PRO A 269 4.19 28.04 -17.46
N SER A 270 4.98 28.78 -16.68
CA SER A 270 5.24 30.19 -16.94
C SER A 270 5.86 30.40 -18.33
N ASP A 271 6.85 29.56 -18.66
CA ASP A 271 7.46 29.51 -19.98
C ASP A 271 6.84 28.37 -20.79
N LYS A 272 6.18 28.72 -21.89
CA LYS A 272 5.50 27.74 -22.75
C LYS A 272 6.45 26.76 -23.43
N THR A 273 7.70 27.16 -23.64
CA THR A 273 8.70 26.40 -24.39
C THR A 273 10.03 26.34 -23.68
N THR A 274 10.78 25.27 -23.90
CA THR A 274 12.17 25.10 -23.46
C THR A 274 13.05 24.60 -24.61
N THR A 275 14.32 24.99 -24.63
CA THR A 275 15.31 24.45 -25.59
C THR A 275 15.98 23.17 -25.09
N THR A 276 15.60 22.68 -23.91
CA THR A 276 16.17 21.47 -23.30
C THR A 276 15.14 20.35 -23.36
N PRO A 277 15.44 19.24 -24.06
CA PRO A 277 14.54 18.09 -24.09
C PRO A 277 14.39 17.48 -22.70
N SER A 278 13.25 16.88 -22.42
CA SER A 278 12.98 16.24 -21.13
C SER A 278 12.03 15.06 -21.29
N THR A 279 12.23 14.02 -20.49
CA THR A 279 11.33 12.85 -20.42
C THR A 279 10.44 12.88 -19.18
N LYS A 280 10.36 14.01 -18.45
CA LYS A 280 9.40 14.20 -17.35
C LYS A 280 7.97 14.17 -17.90
N GLY A 281 7.07 13.49 -17.19
CA GLY A 281 5.64 13.45 -17.49
C GLY A 281 5.25 12.40 -18.52
N SER A 282 4.05 12.57 -19.07
CA SER A 282 3.42 11.69 -20.04
C SER A 282 2.91 12.52 -21.21
N TYR A 283 2.96 11.98 -22.42
CA TYR A 283 2.32 12.59 -23.59
C TYR A 283 0.83 12.31 -23.59
N VAL A 284 0.04 13.34 -23.85
CA VAL A 284 -1.38 13.21 -24.16
C VAL A 284 -1.50 12.66 -25.57
N VAL A 285 -1.96 11.43 -25.72
CA VAL A 285 -2.12 10.76 -27.03
C VAL A 285 -3.56 10.73 -27.51
N ASN A 286 -4.53 10.91 -26.61
CA ASN A 286 -5.93 11.05 -26.96
C ASN A 286 -6.64 12.00 -25.98
N VAL A 287 -7.59 12.78 -26.47
CA VAL A 287 -8.42 13.69 -25.67
C VAL A 287 -9.86 13.67 -26.18
N THR A 288 -10.81 13.66 -25.26
CA THR A 288 -12.25 13.79 -25.47
C THR A 288 -12.82 14.79 -24.46
N ASP A 289 -14.12 15.09 -24.54
CA ASP A 289 -14.83 15.89 -23.54
C ASP A 289 -14.85 15.24 -22.15
N LYS A 290 -14.77 13.90 -22.09
CA LYS A 290 -14.86 13.10 -20.86
C LYS A 290 -13.51 12.81 -20.21
N GLY A 291 -12.41 12.95 -20.94
CA GLY A 291 -11.12 12.53 -20.44
C GLY A 291 -10.02 12.48 -21.48
N MET A 292 -8.92 11.84 -21.11
CA MET A 292 -7.72 11.74 -21.94
C MET A 292 -7.01 10.40 -21.74
N THR A 293 -6.19 10.01 -22.72
CA THR A 293 -5.21 8.94 -22.56
C THR A 293 -3.82 9.54 -22.60
N VAL A 294 -3.02 9.20 -21.59
CA VAL A 294 -1.63 9.64 -21.46
C VAL A 294 -0.68 8.45 -21.50
N VAL A 295 0.48 8.63 -22.10
CA VAL A 295 1.55 7.61 -22.18
C VAL A 295 2.84 8.19 -21.65
N SER A 296 3.47 7.51 -20.68
CA SER A 296 4.71 7.97 -20.06
C SER A 296 5.77 8.33 -21.10
N ALA A 297 6.42 9.47 -20.97
CA ALA A 297 7.52 9.88 -21.86
C ALA A 297 8.82 9.11 -21.55
N LYS A 298 8.85 8.33 -20.47
CA LYS A 298 9.98 7.49 -20.07
C LYS A 298 9.51 6.06 -19.81
N ALA A 299 10.20 5.08 -20.39
CA ALA A 299 9.98 3.69 -20.07
C ALA A 299 10.46 3.34 -18.65
N ARG A 300 9.76 2.40 -18.01
CA ARG A 300 10.20 1.72 -16.80
C ARG A 300 10.75 0.35 -17.17
N ASN A 301 11.78 -0.08 -16.45
CA ASN A 301 12.37 -1.40 -16.58
C ASN A 301 11.82 -2.31 -15.48
N TYR A 302 11.09 -3.34 -15.88
CA TYR A 302 10.54 -4.36 -14.99
C TYR A 302 11.23 -5.73 -15.13
N SER A 303 12.37 -5.83 -15.82
CA SER A 303 13.06 -7.11 -16.02
C SER A 303 13.51 -7.76 -14.71
N GLY A 304 13.78 -6.95 -13.68
CA GLY A 304 14.11 -7.43 -12.33
C GLY A 304 13.00 -8.23 -11.64
N THR A 305 11.74 -8.09 -12.10
CA THR A 305 10.58 -8.84 -11.58
C THR A 305 9.96 -9.74 -12.66
N GLY A 306 10.75 -10.17 -13.65
CA GLY A 306 10.27 -10.99 -14.77
C GLY A 306 9.43 -10.24 -15.81
N GLY A 307 9.32 -8.92 -15.70
CA GLY A 307 8.60 -8.06 -16.64
C GLY A 307 9.44 -7.62 -17.85
N LYS A 308 8.88 -6.72 -18.67
CA LYS A 308 9.57 -6.17 -19.85
C LYS A 308 10.64 -5.15 -19.44
N GLU A 309 11.78 -5.18 -20.12
CA GLU A 309 12.87 -4.20 -19.94
C GLU A 309 12.44 -2.77 -20.31
N GLU A 310 11.53 -2.65 -21.26
CA GLU A 310 10.99 -1.38 -21.73
C GLU A 310 9.46 -1.42 -21.68
N HIS A 311 8.89 -0.80 -20.64
CA HIS A 311 7.45 -0.66 -20.48
C HIS A 311 7.06 0.82 -20.35
N PHE A 312 6.21 1.28 -21.26
CA PHE A 312 5.60 2.60 -21.19
C PHE A 312 4.23 2.48 -20.55
N SER A 313 4.01 3.14 -19.42
CA SER A 313 2.68 3.17 -18.80
C SER A 313 1.73 4.01 -19.65
N ALA A 314 0.63 3.41 -20.09
CA ALA A 314 -0.48 4.08 -20.75
C ALA A 314 -1.68 4.07 -19.82
N ILE A 315 -2.30 5.23 -19.57
CA ILE A 315 -3.43 5.35 -18.66
C ILE A 315 -4.50 6.26 -19.29
N SER A 316 -5.72 5.75 -19.38
CA SER A 316 -6.92 6.51 -19.72
C SER A 316 -7.57 7.01 -18.44
N VAL A 317 -7.77 8.32 -18.34
CA VAL A 317 -8.37 8.97 -17.19
C VAL A 317 -9.65 9.69 -17.54
N ALA A 318 -10.69 9.55 -16.71
CA ALA A 318 -11.79 10.49 -16.70
C ALA A 318 -11.29 11.85 -16.19
N TYR A 319 -11.54 12.89 -16.97
CA TYR A 319 -11.14 14.27 -16.69
C TYR A 319 -12.10 15.21 -17.44
N PRO A 320 -13.10 15.80 -16.76
CA PRO A 320 -14.12 16.59 -17.42
C PRO A 320 -13.56 17.79 -18.20
N ASP A 321 -14.13 18.05 -19.38
CA ASP A 321 -13.74 19.13 -20.29
C ASP A 321 -12.27 19.05 -20.74
N ALA A 322 -11.70 17.85 -20.82
CA ALA A 322 -10.30 17.68 -21.19
C ALA A 322 -9.98 18.28 -22.57
N ASP A 323 -10.88 18.18 -23.55
CA ASP A 323 -10.72 18.74 -24.91
C ASP A 323 -10.69 20.27 -24.97
N LYS A 324 -11.28 20.94 -23.98
CA LYS A 324 -11.19 22.41 -23.82
C LYS A 324 -9.91 22.83 -23.13
N LYS A 325 -9.34 21.94 -22.31
CA LYS A 325 -8.19 22.21 -21.43
C LYS A 325 -6.86 21.73 -21.98
N LEU A 326 -6.85 20.71 -22.84
CA LEU A 326 -5.67 19.97 -23.26
C LEU A 326 -5.69 19.69 -24.77
N LYS A 327 -4.52 19.37 -25.31
CA LYS A 327 -4.33 19.00 -26.72
C LYS A 327 -3.46 17.76 -26.81
N VAL A 328 -3.78 16.90 -27.77
CA VAL A 328 -2.90 15.79 -28.18
C VAL A 328 -1.51 16.33 -28.50
N GLY A 329 -0.50 15.60 -28.04
CA GLY A 329 0.91 15.94 -28.14
C GLY A 329 1.48 16.68 -26.93
N GLN A 330 0.66 17.34 -26.12
CA GLN A 330 1.15 18.00 -24.91
C GLN A 330 1.74 17.00 -23.93
N ARG A 331 2.73 17.45 -23.16
CA ARG A 331 3.35 16.67 -22.10
C ARG A 331 2.83 17.15 -20.76
N VAL A 332 2.36 16.21 -19.94
CA VAL A 332 1.66 16.51 -18.69
C VAL A 332 2.15 15.67 -17.53
N VAL A 333 2.01 16.18 -16.31
CA VAL A 333 1.98 15.37 -15.08
C VAL A 333 0.53 15.29 -14.63
N VAL A 334 0.04 14.07 -14.45
CA VAL A 334 -1.34 13.81 -14.03
C VAL A 334 -1.32 13.39 -12.57
N GLU A 335 -2.13 14.06 -11.77
CA GLU A 335 -2.43 13.65 -10.40
C GLU A 335 -3.73 12.85 -10.41
N TYR A 336 -3.61 11.56 -10.11
CA TYR A 336 -4.72 10.63 -10.12
C TYR A 336 -5.53 10.70 -8.83
N THR A 337 -6.79 10.26 -8.89
CA THR A 337 -7.67 10.11 -7.73
C THR A 337 -8.29 8.71 -7.72
N GLY A 338 -8.20 8.05 -6.57
CA GLY A 338 -8.60 6.65 -6.39
C GLY A 338 -7.74 5.65 -7.14
N SER A 339 -8.23 4.43 -7.25
CA SER A 339 -7.50 3.32 -7.86
C SER A 339 -7.38 3.44 -9.38
N ILE A 340 -6.28 2.91 -9.91
CA ILE A 340 -6.08 2.71 -11.35
C ILE A 340 -6.28 1.22 -11.63
N SER A 341 -7.20 0.90 -12.54
CA SER A 341 -7.51 -0.48 -12.94
C SER A 341 -6.28 -1.14 -13.58
N LEU A 342 -6.07 -2.41 -13.23
CA LEU A 342 -4.99 -3.26 -13.77
C LEU A 342 -5.33 -3.73 -15.20
N SER A 343 -5.31 -2.80 -16.14
CA SER A 343 -5.51 -3.01 -17.58
C SER A 343 -4.42 -2.28 -18.38
N TYR A 344 -4.35 -2.53 -19.69
CA TYR A 344 -3.51 -1.74 -20.59
C TYR A 344 -4.32 -1.22 -21.79
N PRO A 345 -4.57 0.11 -21.91
CA PRO A 345 -4.22 1.15 -20.94
C PRO A 345 -4.87 0.93 -19.57
N GLY A 346 -4.21 1.38 -18.50
CA GLY A 346 -4.82 1.46 -17.18
C GLY A 346 -6.00 2.42 -17.21
N GLN A 347 -6.99 2.23 -16.35
CA GLN A 347 -8.17 3.11 -16.32
C GLN A 347 -8.34 3.73 -14.95
N GLY A 348 -8.52 5.05 -14.90
CA GLY A 348 -8.68 5.77 -13.64
C GLY A 348 -9.33 7.14 -13.81
N ARG A 349 -9.09 8.01 -12.84
CA ARG A 349 -9.58 9.39 -12.83
C ARG A 349 -8.43 10.33 -12.52
N ALA A 350 -8.49 11.55 -13.06
CA ALA A 350 -7.55 12.61 -12.75
C ALA A 350 -8.26 13.72 -11.97
N LYS A 351 -7.58 14.27 -10.97
CA LYS A 351 -8.04 15.45 -10.23
C LYS A 351 -7.29 16.72 -10.58
N PHE A 352 -6.05 16.58 -11.06
CA PHE A 352 -5.22 17.73 -11.42
C PHE A 352 -4.25 17.39 -12.55
N VAL A 353 -3.99 18.35 -13.43
CA VAL A 353 -3.05 18.20 -14.55
C VAL A 353 -2.07 19.38 -14.61
N GLU A 354 -0.77 19.10 -14.56
CA GLU A 354 0.29 20.08 -14.82
C GLU A 354 0.78 19.92 -16.27
N VAL A 355 0.54 20.92 -17.13
CA VAL A 355 1.15 20.98 -18.46
C VAL A 355 2.63 21.39 -18.30
N LEU A 356 3.52 20.67 -18.99
CA LEU A 356 4.96 20.94 -18.96
C LEU A 356 5.37 21.81 -20.16
N PRO A 357 6.50 22.56 -20.05
CA PRO A 357 7.05 23.31 -21.17
C PRO A 357 7.34 22.41 -22.37
N GLU A 358 6.98 22.87 -23.55
CA GLU A 358 7.18 22.13 -24.79
C GLU A 358 8.64 22.26 -25.24
N TYR A 359 9.28 21.14 -25.56
CA TYR A 359 10.61 21.22 -26.16
C TYR A 359 10.53 21.85 -27.55
N LYS A 360 11.23 22.97 -27.76
CA LYS A 360 11.36 23.66 -29.04
C LYS A 360 12.82 24.09 -29.23
N PRO A 361 13.61 23.35 -30.03
CA PRO A 361 14.95 23.78 -30.43
C PRO A 361 14.92 25.19 -31.04
N LYS A 362 15.99 25.96 -30.85
CA LYS A 362 16.05 27.38 -31.26
C LYS A 362 15.67 27.61 -32.73
N ASN A 363 16.06 26.69 -33.61
CA ASN A 363 15.88 26.79 -35.05
C ASN A 363 14.80 25.84 -35.59
N ALA A 364 13.95 25.30 -34.71
CA ALA A 364 12.81 24.48 -35.11
C ALA A 364 11.55 25.34 -35.26
N ASN A 365 10.80 25.08 -36.32
CA ASN A 365 9.50 25.65 -36.60
C ASN A 365 8.42 25.01 -35.71
N LEU A 366 8.44 23.68 -35.62
CA LEU A 366 7.55 22.88 -34.79
C LEU A 366 8.09 22.74 -33.37
N SER A 367 7.17 22.58 -32.43
CA SER A 367 7.43 22.14 -31.06
C SER A 367 7.25 20.63 -30.94
N GLU A 368 7.80 20.05 -29.86
CA GLU A 368 7.57 18.66 -29.45
C GLU A 368 6.09 18.28 -29.48
N SER A 369 5.19 19.14 -28.96
CA SER A 369 3.76 18.84 -28.94
C SER A 369 3.16 18.69 -30.34
N GLN A 370 3.55 19.56 -31.28
CA GLN A 370 3.08 19.52 -32.66
C GLN A 370 3.62 18.30 -33.41
N VAL A 371 4.86 17.92 -33.14
CA VAL A 371 5.50 16.74 -33.73
C VAL A 371 4.87 15.46 -33.19
N VAL A 372 4.69 15.36 -31.87
CA VAL A 372 4.01 14.21 -31.23
C VAL A 372 2.58 14.10 -31.71
N LYS A 373 1.84 15.21 -31.86
CA LYS A 373 0.49 15.18 -32.42
C LYS A 373 0.46 14.53 -33.82
N LYS A 374 1.31 14.99 -34.73
CA LYS A 374 1.42 14.40 -36.08
C LYS A 374 1.82 12.92 -36.03
N ALA A 375 2.74 12.57 -35.14
CA ALA A 375 3.19 11.19 -34.95
C ALA A 375 2.06 10.27 -34.45
N VAL A 376 1.23 10.74 -33.51
CA VAL A 376 0.04 10.02 -33.02
C VAL A 376 -0.97 9.83 -34.15
N GLU A 377 -1.25 10.87 -34.94
CA GLU A 377 -2.16 10.76 -36.10
C GLU A 377 -1.71 9.66 -37.09
N ILE A 378 -0.41 9.62 -37.42
CA ILE A 378 0.17 8.58 -38.29
C ILE A 378 0.09 7.19 -37.62
N ALA A 379 0.31 7.13 -36.30
CA ALA A 379 0.31 5.88 -35.56
C ALA A 379 -1.09 5.27 -35.44
N ASP A 380 -2.12 6.11 -35.29
CA ASP A 380 -3.53 5.68 -35.23
C ASP A 380 -4.01 5.11 -36.57
N GLU A 381 -3.46 5.59 -37.71
CA GLU A 381 -3.71 5.00 -39.04
C GLU A 381 -3.07 3.61 -39.20
N LYS A 382 -1.96 3.35 -38.52
CA LYS A 382 -1.19 2.10 -38.63
C LYS A 382 -1.74 0.99 -37.74
N SER A 383 -2.24 1.32 -36.54
CA SER A 383 -2.58 0.34 -35.53
C SER A 383 -3.59 0.88 -34.53
N THR A 384 -4.42 -0.01 -33.97
CA THR A 384 -5.34 0.30 -32.87
C THR A 384 -4.65 0.29 -31.50
N TRP A 385 -3.37 -0.10 -31.43
CA TRP A 385 -2.59 -0.05 -30.20
C TRP A 385 -2.18 1.37 -29.84
N VAL A 386 -2.25 1.70 -28.55
CA VAL A 386 -1.86 3.03 -28.05
C VAL A 386 -0.37 3.28 -28.32
N PRO A 387 -0.02 4.38 -29.02
CA PRO A 387 1.37 4.67 -29.37
C PRO A 387 2.16 5.20 -28.18
N ALA A 388 3.37 4.67 -28.00
CA ALA A 388 4.37 5.18 -27.08
C ALA A 388 5.52 5.84 -27.83
N ILE A 389 5.78 7.12 -27.54
CA ILE A 389 6.93 7.85 -28.10
C ILE A 389 8.18 7.44 -27.32
N ARG A 390 9.01 6.59 -27.93
CA ARG A 390 10.23 6.05 -27.33
C ARG A 390 11.36 7.06 -27.36
N SER A 391 11.48 7.81 -28.45
CA SER A 391 12.43 8.90 -28.59
C SER A 391 11.90 9.98 -29.53
N ILE A 392 12.38 11.21 -29.34
CA ILE A 392 12.14 12.35 -30.21
C ILE A 392 13.40 13.21 -30.25
N GLN A 393 13.89 13.50 -31.45
CA GLN A 393 15.09 14.30 -31.67
C GLN A 393 14.93 15.19 -32.89
N TYR A 394 15.33 16.46 -32.75
CA TYR A 394 15.41 17.38 -33.88
C TYR A 394 16.79 17.28 -34.54
N ASP A 395 16.82 17.06 -35.84
CA ASP A 395 18.02 17.02 -36.67
C ASP A 395 18.12 18.36 -37.44
N GLU A 396 18.87 19.30 -36.87
CA GLU A 396 18.96 20.67 -37.37
C GLU A 396 19.50 20.80 -38.80
N PRO A 397 20.55 20.06 -39.23
CA PRO A 397 21.06 20.12 -40.60
C PRO A 397 20.03 19.76 -41.68
N SER A 398 19.18 18.76 -41.40
CA SER A 398 18.16 18.26 -42.32
C SER A 398 16.80 18.91 -42.10
N LYS A 399 16.61 19.63 -40.98
CA LYS A 399 15.33 20.23 -40.55
C LYS A 399 14.20 19.19 -40.46
N VAL A 400 14.50 18.03 -39.90
CA VAL A 400 13.50 16.98 -39.64
C VAL A 400 13.50 16.58 -38.19
N TRP A 401 12.35 16.13 -37.71
CA TRP A 401 12.21 15.46 -36.43
C TRP A 401 12.23 13.96 -36.63
N LYS A 402 13.12 13.28 -35.91
CA LYS A 402 13.25 11.82 -35.90
C LYS A 402 12.59 11.28 -34.64
N LEU A 403 11.66 10.32 -34.81
CA LEU A 403 10.94 9.69 -33.71
C LEU A 403 11.00 8.19 -33.82
N SER A 404 11.16 7.52 -32.67
CA SER A 404 10.94 6.09 -32.52
C SER A 404 9.61 5.89 -31.80
N ILE A 405 8.69 5.13 -32.40
CA ILE A 405 7.37 4.83 -31.84
C ILE A 405 7.24 3.35 -31.59
N ARG A 406 6.70 2.98 -30.42
CA ARG A 406 6.31 1.63 -30.09
C ARG A 406 4.79 1.49 -30.06
N GLN A 407 4.26 0.48 -30.74
CA GLN A 407 2.84 0.10 -30.72
C GLN A 407 2.73 -1.42 -30.60
N GLY A 408 2.21 -1.90 -29.47
CA GLY A 408 2.27 -3.33 -29.14
C GLY A 408 3.72 -3.82 -29.06
N GLU A 409 4.06 -4.83 -29.86
CA GLU A 409 5.43 -5.34 -29.98
C GLU A 409 6.23 -4.70 -31.12
N GLU A 410 5.59 -3.90 -31.97
CA GLU A 410 6.25 -3.26 -33.10
C GLU A 410 6.92 -1.96 -32.68
N THR A 411 8.09 -1.70 -33.25
CA THR A 411 8.78 -0.42 -33.16
C THR A 411 9.14 0.04 -34.56
N TYR A 412 8.87 1.30 -34.86
CA TYR A 412 9.20 1.89 -36.15
C TYR A 412 9.63 3.34 -35.98
N GLU A 413 10.43 3.80 -36.94
CA GLU A 413 10.92 5.17 -36.99
C GLU A 413 10.03 6.03 -37.90
N LEU A 414 9.84 7.29 -37.51
CA LEU A 414 9.18 8.31 -38.32
C LEU A 414 10.11 9.51 -38.48
N GLU A 415 10.06 10.12 -39.67
CA GLU A 415 10.62 11.44 -39.92
C GLU A 415 9.48 12.42 -40.21
N ILE A 416 9.49 13.55 -39.50
CA ILE A 416 8.50 14.63 -39.65
C ILE A 416 9.23 15.90 -40.05
N ASP A 417 8.95 16.39 -41.26
CA ASP A 417 9.51 17.65 -41.75
C ASP A 417 9.14 18.84 -40.84
N ASP A 418 10.14 19.65 -40.52
CA ASP A 418 9.99 20.85 -39.70
C ASP A 418 9.49 22.04 -40.54
N VAL A 419 8.30 21.89 -41.13
CA VAL A 419 7.65 22.92 -41.95
C VAL A 419 6.34 23.38 -41.30
N ILE A 420 6.10 24.69 -41.32
CA ILE A 420 4.79 25.28 -41.03
C ILE A 420 3.96 25.11 -42.30
N LYS A 421 2.90 24.30 -42.25
CA LYS A 421 1.91 24.23 -43.33
C LYS A 421 0.94 25.39 -43.25
#